data_AF-A0A845ZES9-F1
#
_entry.id   AF-A0A845ZES9-F1
#
_cell.length_a   1.000
_cell.length_b   1.000
_cell.length_c   1.000
_cell.angle_alpha   90.00
_cell.angle_beta   90.00
_cell.angle_gamma   90.00
#
_symmetry.space_group_name_H-M   'P 1'
#
loop_
_entity.id
_entity.type
_entity.pdbx_description
1 polymer ?
#
loop_
_entity_poly.entity_id
_entity_poly.type
_entity_poly.pdbx_seq_one_letter_code
_entity_poly.pdbx_strand_id
1 'polypeptide(L)'
;MLGSHIFSSEDIQKSFNCVAKHLQPGGLLIISCSNAYGNSLVELDNGIVHKKIATTELIENEHYALLNYLFYENEKLLAQETVKLKLISYQTCKMMLEKAGLVEKDINPGKYYTYLKN
;
A
#
# COMPACT_ATOMS: atom_id res chain seq x y z
N MET A 1 -7.44 0.70 6.33
CA MET A 1 -6.71 1.78 5.63
C MET A 1 -5.86 1.16 4.54
N LEU A 2 -5.53 1.91 3.48
CA LEU A 2 -4.65 1.48 2.39
C LEU A 2 -3.30 2.19 2.56
N GLY A 3 -2.19 1.46 2.37
CA GLY A 3 -0.84 2.03 2.41
C GLY A 3 -0.37 2.44 1.01
N SER A 4 0.18 3.64 0.88
CA SER A 4 0.72 4.20 -0.35
C SER A 4 2.20 4.58 -0.17
N HIS A 5 3.02 4.27 -1.18
CA HIS A 5 4.41 4.77 -1.28
C HIS A 5 4.47 6.24 -1.74
N ILE A 6 3.37 6.79 -2.23
CA ILE A 6 3.23 8.21 -2.58
C ILE A 6 2.65 8.95 -1.37
N PHE A 7 3.34 9.98 -0.89
CA PHE A 7 2.97 10.70 0.34
C PHE A 7 2.13 11.96 0.10
N SER A 8 2.23 12.60 -1.06
CA SER A 8 1.38 13.75 -1.37
C SER A 8 0.02 13.26 -1.88
N SER A 9 -1.07 13.77 -1.29
CA SER A 9 -2.43 13.51 -1.78
C SER A 9 -2.63 14.03 -3.20
N GLU A 10 -1.94 15.13 -3.55
CA GLU A 10 -1.93 15.68 -4.91
C GLU A 10 -1.23 14.73 -5.89
N ASP A 11 -0.09 14.17 -5.50
CA ASP A 11 0.67 13.24 -6.36
C ASP A 11 -0.04 11.89 -6.50
N ILE A 12 -0.74 11.42 -5.46
CA ILE A 12 -1.64 10.26 -5.56
C ILE A 12 -2.71 10.53 -6.61
N GLN A 13 -3.39 11.68 -6.55
CA GLN A 13 -4.41 12.05 -7.53
C GLN A 13 -3.83 12.17 -8.95
N LYS A 14 -2.66 12.80 -9.10
CA LYS A 14 -1.96 12.90 -10.40
C LYS A 14 -1.63 11.51 -10.96
N SER A 15 -1.20 10.58 -10.10
CA SER A 15 -0.92 9.19 -10.49
C SER A 15 -2.18 8.51 -11.03
N PHE A 16 -3.31 8.59 -10.32
CA PHE A 16 -4.58 8.05 -10.82
C PHE A 16 -5.06 8.70 -12.11
N ASN A 17 -4.93 10.03 -12.24
CA ASN A 17 -5.24 10.74 -13.48
C ASN A 17 -4.37 10.27 -14.64
N CYS A 18 -3.09 9.99 -14.39
CA CYS A 18 -2.17 9.47 -15.39
C CYS A 18 -2.60 8.08 -15.84
N VAL A 19 -2.86 7.17 -14.91
CA VAL A 19 -3.35 5.81 -15.22
C VAL A 19 -4.64 5.87 -16.04
N ALA A 20 -5.62 6.68 -15.63
CA ALA A 20 -6.90 6.78 -16.31
C ALA A 20 -6.80 7.31 -17.75
N LYS A 21 -5.78 8.13 -18.06
CA LYS A 21 -5.52 8.62 -19.44
C LYS A 21 -4.98 7.54 -20.37
N HIS A 22 -4.34 6.50 -19.82
CA HIS A 22 -3.78 5.39 -20.60
C HIS A 22 -4.77 4.24 -20.78
N LEU A 23 -5.96 4.33 -20.17
CA LEU A 23 -7.03 3.36 -20.33
C LEU A 23 -8.01 3.84 -21.39
N GLN A 24 -8.36 2.95 -22.33
CA GLN A 24 -9.49 3.16 -23.24
C GLN A 24 -10.81 3.06 -22.47
N PRO A 25 -11.92 3.62 -23.00
CA PRO A 25 -13.25 3.38 -22.43
C PRO A 25 -13.54 1.88 -22.28
N GLY A 26 -14.01 1.46 -21.10
CA GLY A 26 -14.19 0.05 -20.73
C GLY A 26 -12.92 -0.66 -20.26
N GLY A 27 -11.76 0.00 -20.28
CA GLY A 27 -10.49 -0.53 -19.76
C GLY A 27 -10.53 -0.76 -18.24
N LEU A 28 -9.75 -1.74 -17.77
CA LEU A 28 -9.76 -2.18 -16.37
C LEU A 28 -8.47 -1.75 -15.65
N LEU A 29 -8.63 -1.09 -14.50
CA LEU A 29 -7.59 -0.91 -13.51
C LEU A 29 -7.76 -1.93 -12.38
N ILE A 30 -6.68 -2.60 -12.00
CA ILE A 30 -6.62 -3.50 -10.85
C ILE A 30 -5.61 -2.94 -9.85
N ILE A 31 -6.06 -2.63 -8.63
CA ILE A 31 -5.21 -2.21 -7.53
C ILE A 31 -5.07 -3.40 -6.58
N SER A 32 -3.89 -4.02 -6.57
CA SER A 32 -3.59 -5.09 -5.62
C SER A 32 -3.37 -4.51 -4.23
N CYS A 33 -3.96 -5.13 -3.22
CA CYS A 33 -3.82 -4.71 -1.82
C CYS A 33 -3.51 -5.96 -1.00
N SER A 34 -2.33 -5.99 -0.38
CA SER A 34 -1.98 -7.05 0.56
C SER A 34 -2.38 -6.65 1.97
N ASN A 35 -2.93 -7.60 2.73
CA ASN A 35 -3.15 -7.41 4.17
C ASN A 35 -1.85 -7.65 4.96
N ALA A 36 -0.74 -7.06 4.49
CA ALA A 36 0.60 -7.32 5.01
C ALA A 36 0.95 -6.48 6.25
N TYR A 37 -0.01 -5.73 6.80
CA TYR A 37 0.20 -4.91 7.99
C TYR A 37 0.10 -5.76 9.26
N GLY A 38 1.11 -5.67 10.13
CA GLY A 38 1.17 -6.41 11.38
C GLY A 38 2.57 -6.92 11.69
N ASN A 39 2.81 -7.33 12.93
CA ASN A 39 4.09 -7.92 13.30
C ASN A 39 4.20 -9.34 12.75
N SER A 40 5.41 -9.76 12.38
CA SER A 40 5.67 -11.15 12.02
C SER A 40 7.09 -11.56 12.38
N LEU A 41 7.28 -12.83 12.65
CA LEU A 41 8.58 -13.47 12.82
C LEU A 41 8.55 -14.73 11.95
N VAL A 42 9.51 -14.87 11.04
CA VAL A 42 9.60 -15.98 10.10
C VAL A 42 11.05 -16.47 10.10
N GLU A 43 11.25 -17.76 10.31
CA GLU A 43 12.53 -18.41 10.11
C GLU A 43 12.65 -18.84 8.64
N LEU A 44 13.76 -18.47 8.00
CA LEU A 44 14.09 -18.80 6.61
C LEU A 44 14.98 -20.05 6.57
N ASP A 45 15.00 -20.73 5.42
CA ASP A 45 15.66 -22.05 5.25
C ASP A 45 17.18 -22.08 5.58
N ASN A 46 17.82 -20.93 5.72
CA ASN A 46 19.25 -20.79 6.02
C ASN A 46 19.55 -20.38 7.48
N GLY A 47 18.58 -20.49 8.38
CA GLY A 47 18.74 -20.08 9.79
C GLY A 47 18.67 -18.56 9.99
N ILE A 48 18.26 -17.80 8.96
CA ILE A 48 17.96 -16.38 9.10
C ILE A 48 16.58 -16.21 9.72
N VAL A 49 16.50 -15.40 10.75
CA VAL A 49 15.24 -14.94 11.34
C VAL A 49 14.88 -13.59 10.74
N HIS A 50 13.79 -13.56 9.99
CA HIS A 50 13.16 -12.34 9.49
C HIS A 50 12.08 -11.87 10.46
N LYS A 51 12.27 -10.68 11.04
CA LYS A 51 11.33 -10.02 11.94
C LYS A 51 10.79 -8.75 11.30
N LYS A 52 9.47 -8.61 11.26
CA LYS A 52 8.79 -7.39 10.84
C LYS A 52 8.07 -6.77 12.03
N ILE A 53 8.31 -5.49 12.27
CA ILE A 53 7.63 -4.70 13.29
C ILE A 53 6.84 -3.60 12.59
N ALA A 54 5.53 -3.60 12.78
CA ALA A 54 4.62 -2.61 12.20
C ALA A 54 4.14 -1.63 13.27
N THR A 55 4.34 -0.33 13.03
CA THR A 55 3.82 0.75 13.87
C THR A 55 3.01 1.73 13.03
N THR A 56 2.21 2.58 13.69
CA THR A 56 1.47 3.68 13.06
C THR A 56 1.86 4.97 13.74
N GLU A 57 2.05 6.03 12.97
CA GLU A 57 2.36 7.37 13.45
C GLU A 57 1.39 8.40 12.88
N LEU A 58 1.14 9.46 13.66
CA LEU A 58 0.37 10.62 13.25
C LEU A 58 1.33 11.82 13.14
N ILE A 59 1.47 12.38 11.94
CA ILE A 59 2.35 13.51 11.65
C ILE A 59 1.50 14.56 10.93
N GLU A 60 1.39 15.77 11.50
CA GLU A 60 0.63 16.88 10.88
C GLU A 60 -0.82 16.49 10.49
N ASN A 61 -1.49 15.71 11.35
CA ASN A 61 -2.83 15.14 11.13
C ASN A 61 -2.93 14.07 10.02
N GLU A 62 -1.81 13.62 9.47
CA GLU A 62 -1.76 12.53 8.50
C GLU A 62 -1.24 11.23 9.15
N HIS A 63 -1.85 10.11 8.77
CA HIS A 63 -1.49 8.80 9.30
C HIS A 63 -0.47 8.11 8.40
N TYR A 64 0.55 7.51 9.03
CA TYR A 64 1.59 6.77 8.36
C TYR A 64 1.77 5.40 9.01
N ALA A 65 2.01 4.38 8.19
CA ALA A 65 2.51 3.09 8.65
C ALA A 65 4.03 3.05 8.51
N LEU A 66 4.71 2.58 9.54
CA LEU A 66 6.13 2.23 9.49
C LEU A 66 6.27 0.72 9.60
N LEU A 67 7.00 0.13 8.66
CA LEU A 67 7.31 -1.30 8.62
C LEU A 67 8.82 -1.44 8.75
N ASN A 68 9.28 -1.90 9.91
CA ASN A 68 10.69 -2.19 10.17
C ASN A 68 10.95 -3.67 9.94
N TYR A 69 11.74 -3.97 8.92
CA TYR A 69 12.20 -5.30 8.55
C TYR A 69 13.59 -5.51 9.12
N LEU A 70 13.79 -6.56 9.90
CA LEU A 70 15.05 -6.89 10.55
C LEU A 70 15.40 -8.34 10.21
N PHE A 71 16.65 -8.58 9.84
CA PHE A 71 17.17 -9.90 9.49
C PHE A 71 18.28 -10.27 10.46
N TYR A 72 18.14 -11.40 11.15
CA TYR A 72 19.11 -11.89 12.12
C TYR A 72 19.66 -13.25 11.71
N GLU A 73 20.92 -13.52 12.01
CA GLU A 73 21.53 -14.86 11.93
C GLU A 73 22.37 -15.04 13.19
N ASN A 74 22.17 -16.14 13.92
CA ASN A 74 22.85 -16.38 15.21
C ASN A 74 22.78 -15.17 16.15
N GLU A 75 21.58 -14.59 16.31
CA GLU A 75 21.28 -13.39 17.12
C GLU A 75 21.97 -12.08 16.65
N LYS A 76 22.80 -12.13 15.61
CA LYS A 76 23.43 -10.97 15.02
C LYS A 76 22.53 -10.33 13.97
N LEU A 77 22.30 -9.03 14.08
CA LEU A 77 21.59 -8.26 13.05
C LEU A 77 22.44 -8.20 11.77
N LEU A 78 21.90 -8.72 10.67
CA LEU A 78 22.53 -8.71 9.36
C LEU A 78 22.11 -7.47 8.55
N ALA A 79 20.81 -7.18 8.55
CA ALA A 79 20.24 -6.10 7.76
C ALA A 79 18.99 -5.53 8.43
N GLN A 80 18.74 -4.25 8.18
CA GLN A 80 17.53 -3.56 8.59
C GLN A 80 17.05 -2.65 7.46
N GLU A 81 15.75 -2.66 7.20
CA GLU A 81 15.08 -1.76 6.28
C GLU A 81 13.81 -1.20 6.91
N THR A 82 13.55 0.08 6.71
CA THR A 82 12.33 0.72 7.18
C THR A 82 11.55 1.26 5.99
N VAL A 83 10.32 0.78 5.82
CA VAL A 83 9.39 1.28 4.81
C VAL A 83 8.35 2.15 5.48
N LYS A 84 8.21 3.38 5.00
CA LYS A 84 7.14 4.31 5.40
C LYS A 84 6.06 4.34 4.31
N LEU A 85 4.81 4.21 4.73
CA LEU A 85 3.64 4.24 3.85
C LEU A 85 2.66 5.31 4.37
N LYS A 86 2.14 6.15 3.47
CA LYS A 86 1.01 7.00 3.82
C LYS A 86 -0.25 6.15 3.90
N LEU A 87 -1.00 6.29 4.99
CA LEU A 87 -2.27 5.61 5.17
C LEU A 87 -3.39 6.50 4.67
N ILE A 88 -4.09 6.03 3.64
CA ILE A 88 -5.31 6.65 3.13
C ILE A 88 -6.51 5.79 3.46
N SER A 89 -7.64 6.42 3.77
CA SER A 89 -8.88 5.67 3.95
C SER A 89 -9.33 5.08 2.60
N TYR A 90 -10.04 3.96 2.65
CA TYR A 90 -10.63 3.38 1.44
C TYR A 90 -11.53 4.38 0.73
N GLN A 91 -12.38 5.08 1.49
CA GLN A 91 -13.31 6.07 0.96
C GLN A 91 -12.59 7.23 0.25
N THR A 92 -11.49 7.73 0.83
CA THR A 92 -10.67 8.77 0.20
C THR A 92 -10.08 8.28 -1.11
N CYS A 93 -9.52 7.07 -1.12
CA CYS A 93 -8.96 6.46 -2.33
C CYS A 93 -10.03 6.31 -3.44
N LYS A 94 -11.21 5.79 -3.07
CA LYS A 94 -12.36 5.66 -3.97
C LYS A 94 -12.75 6.99 -4.60
N MET A 95 -12.91 8.05 -3.80
CA MET A 95 -13.24 9.38 -4.30
C MET A 95 -12.18 9.94 -5.27
N MET A 96 -10.90 9.68 -5.00
CA MET A 96 -9.81 10.11 -5.90
C MET A 96 -9.85 9.37 -7.24
N LEU A 97 -10.18 8.07 -7.24
CA LEU A 97 -10.34 7.25 -8.44
C LEU A 97 -11.57 7.66 -9.26
N GLU A 98 -12.71 7.89 -8.59
CA GLU A 98 -13.92 8.40 -9.24
C GLU A 98 -13.66 9.76 -9.91
N LYS A 99 -12.90 10.65 -9.24
CA LYS A 99 -12.47 11.94 -9.81
C LYS A 99 -11.56 11.77 -11.04
N ALA A 100 -10.82 10.66 -11.15
CA ALA A 100 -10.03 10.32 -12.34
C ALA A 100 -10.87 9.67 -13.46
N GLY A 101 -12.18 9.49 -13.25
CA GLY A 101 -13.10 8.84 -14.19
C GLY A 101 -13.01 7.31 -14.16
N LEU A 102 -12.62 6.74 -13.02
CA LEU A 102 -12.56 5.30 -12.78
C LEU A 102 -13.66 4.89 -11.81
N VAL A 103 -14.56 4.01 -12.24
CA VAL A 103 -15.71 3.57 -11.44
C VAL A 103 -15.46 2.19 -10.88
N GLU A 104 -15.73 2.03 -9.58
CA GLU A 104 -15.61 0.76 -8.89
C GLU A 104 -16.49 -0.32 -9.52
N LYS A 105 -15.92 -1.49 -9.82
CA LYS A 105 -16.64 -2.63 -10.41
C LYS A 105 -16.79 -3.78 -9.43
N ASP A 106 -15.69 -4.23 -8.86
CA ASP A 106 -15.64 -5.38 -7.95
C ASP A 106 -14.56 -5.18 -6.89
N ILE A 107 -14.86 -5.69 -5.70
CA ILE A 107 -14.01 -5.60 -4.51
C ILE A 107 -13.77 -7.00 -3.99
N ASN A 108 -12.50 -7.40 -3.92
CA ASN A 108 -12.08 -8.59 -3.19
C ASN A 108 -11.20 -8.15 -2.00
N PRO A 109 -11.80 -7.87 -0.83
CA PRO A 109 -11.09 -7.28 0.30
C PRO A 109 -9.86 -8.12 0.68
N GLY A 110 -8.70 -7.47 0.80
CA GLY A 110 -7.44 -8.13 1.13
C GLY A 110 -6.73 -8.84 -0.03
N LYS A 111 -7.26 -8.73 -1.25
CA LYS A 111 -6.58 -9.18 -2.49
C LYS A 111 -6.43 -8.06 -3.50
N TYR A 112 -7.55 -7.52 -3.98
CA TYR A 112 -7.55 -6.49 -5.02
C TYR A 112 -8.87 -5.71 -5.09
N TYR A 113 -8.78 -4.53 -5.69
CA TYR A 113 -9.91 -3.69 -6.07
C TYR A 113 -9.87 -3.46 -7.57
N THR A 114 -11.03 -3.48 -8.23
CA THR A 114 -11.12 -3.27 -9.68
C THR A 114 -11.97 -2.05 -10.03
N TYR A 115 -11.49 -1.29 -11.00
CA TYR A 115 -12.15 -0.08 -11.48
C TYR A 115 -12.21 -0.06 -13.01
N LEU A 116 -13.34 0.33 -13.58
CA LEU A 116 -13.54 0.49 -15.01
C LEU A 116 -13.36 1.95 -15.42
N LYS A 117 -12.74 2.18 -16.57
CA LYS A 117 -12.68 3.48 -17.20
C LYS A 117 -14.01 3.79 -17.88
N ASN A 118 -14.65 4.89 -17.45
CA ASN A 118 -15.77 5.48 -18.19
C ASN A 118 -15.30 6.12 -19.49
#